data_AF-A0A1D2N8A1-F1
#
_entry.id   AF-A0A1D2N8A1-F1
#
_cell.length_a   1.000
_cell.length_b   1.000
_cell.length_c   1.000
_cell.angle_alpha   90.00
_cell.angle_beta   90.00
_cell.angle_gamma   90.00
#
_symmetry.space_group_name_H-M   'P 1'
#
loop_
_entity.id
_entity.type
_entity.pdbx_description
1 polymer ?
#
loop_
_entity_poly.entity_id
_entity_poly.type
_entity_poly.pdbx_seq_one_letter_code
_entity_poly.pdbx_strand_id
1 'polypeptide(L)'
;MPLPEIADDQEVSASSSIFSEVLMLEPHVDTRFGGLEGYIMRTTAGRRIYAFEGVPYAQPPLGFFRFRPSVPIEPWGGMREAKKPGPECLQLSPPKVLRVVGNEGNTNSKPADSFYNDKI
;
A
#
# COMPACT_ATOMS: atom_id res chain seq x y z
N MET A 1 -11.18 29.50 55.77
CA MET A 1 -9.86 30.03 55.33
C MET A 1 -8.81 29.30 56.13
N PRO A 2 -7.84 28.67 55.46
CA PRO A 2 -6.73 29.38 54.82
C PRO A 2 -6.58 29.11 53.31
N LEU A 3 -5.89 30.06 52.65
CA LEU A 3 -5.21 29.99 51.34
C LEU A 3 -3.71 30.31 51.63
N PRO A 4 -2.77 30.14 50.69
CA PRO A 4 -2.43 28.98 49.85
C PRO A 4 -0.92 28.62 50.02
N GLU A 5 -0.43 27.54 49.41
CA GLU A 5 1.01 27.41 49.14
C GLU A 5 1.22 26.87 47.72
N ILE A 6 2.05 27.59 46.97
CA ILE A 6 2.41 27.39 45.56
C ILE A 6 3.72 26.61 45.53
N ALA A 7 3.77 25.50 44.77
CA ALA A 7 4.93 24.81 44.18
C ALA A 7 4.46 23.39 43.80
N ASP A 8 4.77 22.76 42.68
CA ASP A 8 5.91 22.91 41.79
C ASP A 8 5.51 22.65 40.33
N ASP A 9 6.14 23.42 39.45
CA ASP A 9 6.35 23.09 38.06
C ASP A 9 7.11 21.75 37.97
N GLN A 10 6.45 20.70 37.50
CA GLN A 10 7.11 19.48 37.02
C GLN A 10 6.66 19.24 35.58
N GLU A 11 7.29 20.03 34.72
CA GLU A 11 7.74 19.70 33.37
C GLU A 11 7.47 18.24 32.96
N VAL A 12 6.45 18.03 32.13
CA VAL A 12 6.10 16.71 31.59
C VAL A 12 7.20 16.28 30.62
N SER A 13 8.26 15.66 31.14
CA SER A 13 9.43 15.16 30.40
C SER A 13 9.15 13.87 29.60
N ALA A 14 7.90 13.65 29.17
CA ALA A 14 7.55 12.53 28.30
C ALA A 14 7.69 12.87 26.80
N SER A 15 8.19 14.06 26.45
CA SER A 15 8.25 14.52 25.06
C SER A 15 9.48 14.02 24.28
N SER A 16 10.48 13.40 24.90
CA SER A 16 11.73 13.04 24.20
C SER A 16 11.80 11.60 23.69
N SER A 17 10.93 10.69 24.17
CA SER A 17 10.89 9.29 23.71
C SER A 17 9.70 8.97 22.81
N ILE A 18 8.57 9.66 22.99
CA ILE A 18 7.38 9.50 22.14
C ILE A 18 7.65 10.14 20.76
N PHE A 19 8.44 11.22 20.68
CA PHE A 19 8.71 11.90 19.42
C PHE A 19 9.71 11.16 18.50
N SER A 20 10.54 10.26 19.04
CA SER A 20 11.37 9.36 18.22
C SER A 20 10.61 8.13 17.71
N GLU A 21 9.59 7.66 18.44
CA GLU A 21 8.73 6.55 18.00
C GLU A 21 7.74 6.96 16.89
N VAL A 22 7.33 8.23 16.87
CA VAL A 22 6.41 8.78 15.86
C VAL A 22 7.02 8.81 14.43
N LEU A 23 8.32 8.59 14.25
CA LEU A 23 8.97 8.59 12.92
C LEU A 23 9.22 7.19 12.33
N MET A 24 8.47 6.17 12.75
CA MET A 24 8.03 5.09 11.84
C MET A 24 6.67 5.43 11.22
N LEU A 25 6.44 6.71 10.89
CA LEU A 25 5.23 7.12 10.20
C LEU A 25 5.15 6.34 8.89
N GLU A 26 4.16 5.44 8.79
CA GLU A 26 3.86 4.77 7.54
C GLU A 26 3.63 5.87 6.48
N PRO A 27 4.19 5.74 5.27
CA PRO A 27 4.11 6.81 4.29
C PRO A 27 2.66 6.95 3.82
N HIS A 28 2.10 8.15 3.99
CA HIS A 28 0.74 8.48 3.57
C HIS A 28 0.78 9.51 2.43
N VAL A 29 -0.09 9.36 1.43
CA VAL A 29 -0.21 10.29 0.31
C VAL A 29 -1.66 10.44 -0.14
N ASP A 30 -2.10 11.68 -0.34
CA ASP A 30 -3.41 11.97 -0.91
C ASP A 30 -3.33 12.09 -2.44
N THR A 31 -4.22 11.40 -3.13
CA THR A 31 -4.37 11.48 -4.58
C THR A 31 -5.72 12.10 -4.94
N ARG A 32 -5.90 12.49 -6.21
CA ARG A 32 -7.20 12.95 -6.73
C ARG A 32 -8.33 11.91 -6.61
N PHE A 33 -7.99 10.65 -6.35
CA PHE A 33 -8.95 9.56 -6.20
C PHE A 33 -9.14 9.10 -4.74
N GLY A 34 -8.33 9.57 -3.80
CA GLY A 34 -8.39 9.17 -2.39
C GLY A 34 -7.00 9.01 -1.75
N GLY A 35 -6.98 8.79 -0.44
CA GLY A 35 -5.74 8.61 0.34
C GLY A 35 -5.13 7.22 0.15
N LEU A 36 -3.81 7.14 0.16
CA LEU A 36 -3.02 5.91 0.11
C LEU A 36 -2.05 5.82 1.28
N GLU A 37 -1.93 4.61 1.83
CA GLU A 37 -1.03 4.24 2.90
C GLU A 37 -0.03 3.19 2.39
N GLY A 38 1.24 3.57 2.28
CA GLY A 38 2.32 2.73 1.82
C GLY A 38 3.17 2.18 2.96
N TYR A 39 4.40 1.78 2.64
CA TYR A 39 5.37 1.29 3.62
C TYR A 39 6.81 1.66 3.21
N ILE A 40 7.74 1.55 4.16
CA ILE A 40 9.17 1.78 3.89
C ILE A 40 9.79 0.45 3.44
N MET A 41 10.37 0.43 2.24
CA MET A 41 11.13 -0.70 1.72
C MET A 41 12.62 -0.38 1.65
N ARG A 42 13.48 -1.41 1.66
CA ARG A 42 14.92 -1.26 1.47
C ARG A 42 15.32 -1.81 0.11
N THR A 43 16.05 -1.02 -0.65
CA THR A 43 16.71 -1.48 -1.90
C THR A 43 17.85 -2.46 -1.60
N THR A 44 18.31 -3.19 -2.61
CA THR A 44 19.47 -4.09 -2.51
C THR A 44 20.74 -3.38 -2.02
N ALA A 45 20.89 -2.08 -2.35
CA ALA A 45 21.99 -1.24 -1.87
C ALA A 45 21.76 -0.64 -0.47
N GLY A 46 20.71 -1.07 0.25
CA GLY A 46 20.43 -0.65 1.63
C GLY A 46 19.70 0.70 1.78
N ARG A 47 19.39 1.39 0.67
CA ARG A 47 18.64 2.67 0.72
C ARG A 47 17.18 2.43 1.08
N ARG A 48 16.65 3.24 2.00
CA ARG A 48 15.22 3.27 2.34
C ARG A 48 14.45 4.04 1.27
N ILE A 49 13.32 3.50 0.82
CA ILE A 49 12.40 4.11 -0.13
C ILE A 49 10.97 3.99 0.40
N TYR A 50 10.09 4.90 0.00
CA TYR A 50 8.66 4.79 0.21
C TYR A 50 8.05 3.99 -0.94
N ALA A 51 7.33 2.93 -0.62
CA ALA A 51 6.68 2.04 -1.57
C ALA A 51 5.16 2.13 -1.42
N PHE A 52 4.49 2.30 -2.56
CA PHE A 52 3.04 2.24 -2.70
C PHE A 52 2.74 1.25 -3.82
N GLU A 53 2.27 0.06 -3.45
CA GLU A 53 2.03 -1.05 -4.38
C GLU A 53 0.52 -1.33 -4.52
N GLY A 54 0.12 -1.86 -5.69
CA GLY A 54 -1.27 -2.24 -5.93
C GLY A 54 -2.26 -1.06 -6.06
N VAL A 55 -1.76 0.15 -6.36
CA VAL A 55 -2.58 1.35 -6.52
C VAL A 55 -3.47 1.22 -7.77
N PRO A 56 -4.80 1.30 -7.65
CA PRO A 56 -5.70 1.19 -8.79
C PRO A 56 -5.66 2.46 -9.64
N TYR A 57 -5.73 2.30 -10.96
CA TYR A 57 -5.76 3.42 -11.92
C TYR A 57 -6.90 3.34 -12.92
N ALA A 58 -7.49 2.16 -13.12
CA ALA A 58 -8.63 1.93 -14.00
C ALA A 58 -9.59 0.89 -13.39
N GLN A 59 -10.84 0.89 -13.84
CA GLN A 59 -11.80 -0.15 -13.49
C GLN A 59 -11.30 -1.51 -14.01
N PRO A 60 -11.57 -2.61 -13.29
CA PRO A 60 -11.18 -3.95 -13.71
C PRO A 60 -11.79 -4.28 -15.09
N PRO A 61 -11.01 -4.80 -16.05
CA PRO A 61 -11.47 -5.08 -17.42
C PRO A 61 -12.26 -6.40 -17.49
N LEU A 62 -13.27 -6.54 -16.63
CA LEU A 62 -14.09 -7.74 -16.46
C LEU A 62 -15.41 -7.64 -17.22
N GLY A 63 -15.97 -8.80 -17.60
CA GLY A 63 -17.26 -8.88 -18.27
C GLY A 63 -17.34 -7.97 -19.50
N PHE A 64 -18.28 -7.02 -19.48
CA PHE A 64 -18.51 -6.07 -20.57
C PHE A 64 -17.31 -5.14 -20.84
N PHE A 65 -16.44 -4.89 -19.86
CA PHE A 65 -15.24 -4.06 -20.03
C PHE A 65 -14.08 -4.79 -20.71
N ARG A 66 -14.16 -6.11 -20.88
CA ARG A 66 -13.13 -6.87 -21.56
C ARG A 66 -13.03 -6.42 -23.03
N PHE A 67 -11.80 -6.23 -23.51
CA PHE A 67 -11.50 -5.76 -24.87
C PHE A 67 -12.06 -4.37 -25.21
N ARG A 68 -12.29 -3.53 -24.20
CA ARG A 68 -12.68 -2.13 -24.36
C ARG A 68 -11.58 -1.19 -23.87
N PRO A 69 -11.63 0.10 -24.25
CA PRO A 69 -10.78 1.12 -23.65
C PRO A 69 -10.89 1.11 -22.12
N SER A 70 -9.77 1.36 -21.44
CA SER A 70 -9.73 1.43 -19.97
C SER A 70 -10.66 2.53 -19.46
N VAL A 71 -11.49 2.20 -18.47
CA VAL A 71 -12.38 3.17 -17.82
C VAL A 71 -11.70 3.69 -16.55
N PRO A 72 -11.65 5.01 -16.29
CA PRO A 72 -11.11 5.54 -15.06
C PRO A 72 -11.85 5.00 -13.83
N ILE A 73 -11.13 4.83 -12.72
CA ILE A 73 -11.75 4.49 -11.44
C ILE A 73 -12.57 5.65 -10.87
N GLU A 74 -13.56 5.31 -10.06
CA GLU A 74 -14.22 6.27 -9.19
C GLU A 74 -13.32 6.56 -7.96
N PRO A 75 -13.34 7.80 -7.44
CA PRO A 75 -12.68 8.10 -6.17
C PRO A 75 -13.19 7.19 -5.05
N TRP A 76 -12.29 6.73 -4.19
CA TRP A 76 -12.63 6.03 -2.96
C TRP A 76 -12.59 6.98 -1.77
N GLY A 77 -13.43 6.70 -0.76
CA GLY A 77 -13.40 7.42 0.50
C GLY A 77 -12.29 6.90 1.42
N GLY A 78 -11.69 7.81 2.19
CA GLY A 78 -10.72 7.48 3.24
C GLY A 78 -9.35 7.05 2.71
N MET A 79 -8.66 6.24 3.52
CA MET A 79 -7.30 5.78 3.28
C MET A 79 -7.31 4.33 2.77
N ARG A 80 -6.56 4.04 1.70
CA ARG A 80 -6.43 2.71 1.11
C ARG A 80 -5.02 2.17 1.31
N GLU A 81 -4.93 0.92 1.79
CA GLU A 81 -3.66 0.22 1.95
C GLU A 81 -3.03 -0.10 0.58
N ALA A 82 -1.81 0.40 0.36
CA ALA A 82 -0.99 0.21 -0.82
C ALA A 82 0.33 -0.49 -0.44
N LYS A 83 0.23 -1.59 0.33
CA LYS A 83 1.37 -2.33 0.89
C LYS A 83 1.66 -3.66 0.20
N LYS A 84 0.90 -4.00 -0.85
CA LYS A 84 0.99 -5.29 -1.55
C LYS A 84 0.89 -5.11 -3.07
N PRO A 85 1.59 -5.93 -3.85
CA PRO A 85 1.45 -5.90 -5.30
C PRO A 85 0.02 -6.26 -5.70
N GLY A 86 -0.47 -5.59 -6.74
CA GLY A 86 -1.74 -5.94 -7.38
C GLY A 86 -1.64 -7.31 -8.07
N PRO A 87 -2.78 -7.91 -8.44
CA PRO A 87 -2.76 -9.19 -9.11
C PRO A 87 -2.23 -9.06 -10.54
N GLU A 88 -1.58 -10.12 -11.02
CA GLU A 88 -1.06 -10.17 -12.38
C GLU A 88 -2.14 -10.37 -13.44
N CYS A 89 -1.84 -9.86 -14.63
CA CYS A 89 -2.62 -10.16 -15.82
C CYS A 89 -2.55 -11.65 -16.15
N LEU A 90 -3.60 -12.16 -16.80
CA LEU A 90 -3.62 -13.52 -17.30
C LEU A 90 -2.51 -13.74 -18.32
N GLN A 91 -1.60 -14.68 -18.01
CA GLN A 91 -0.53 -15.11 -18.90
C GLN A 91 -0.32 -16.62 -18.79
N LEU A 92 0.12 -17.24 -19.89
CA LEU A 92 0.50 -18.65 -19.89
C LEU A 92 1.87 -18.82 -19.22
N SER A 93 1.94 -19.67 -18.20
CA SER A 93 3.21 -20.10 -17.63
C SER A 93 3.94 -21.04 -18.60
N PRO A 94 5.27 -20.95 -18.75
CA PRO A 94 6.02 -21.89 -19.56
C PRO A 94 5.83 -23.34 -19.05
N PRO A 95 5.86 -24.34 -19.95
CA PRO A 95 5.70 -25.73 -19.55
C PRO A 95 6.82 -26.15 -18.59
N LYS A 96 6.47 -26.88 -17.52
CA LYS A 96 7.38 -27.32 -16.44
C LYS A 96 8.59 -28.15 -16.92
N VAL A 97 8.53 -28.67 -18.14
CA VAL A 97 9.60 -29.47 -18.77
C VAL A 97 10.80 -28.58 -19.15
N LEU A 98 10.58 -27.29 -19.35
CA LEU A 98 11.64 -26.32 -19.58
C LEU A 98 12.07 -25.72 -18.24
N ARG A 99 13.23 -26.14 -17.73
CA ARG A 99 13.87 -25.45 -16.60
C ARG A 99 14.45 -24.13 -17.11
N VAL A 100 13.66 -23.07 -17.02
CA VAL A 100 14.08 -21.71 -17.36
C VAL A 100 14.64 -21.03 -16.13
N VAL A 101 15.91 -20.60 -16.18
CA VAL A 101 16.50 -19.72 -15.16
C VAL A 101 16.32 -18.29 -15.64
N GLY A 102 15.65 -17.46 -14.84
CA GLY A 102 15.20 -16.14 -15.24
C GLY A 102 13.86 -16.22 -15.96
N ASN A 103 12.77 -16.00 -15.23
CA ASN A 103 11.44 -15.78 -15.81
C ASN A 103 11.03 -14.34 -15.49
N GLU A 104 10.57 -13.62 -16.49
CA GLU A 104 10.16 -12.21 -16.35
C GLU A 104 8.82 -12.07 -15.60
N GLY A 105 8.06 -13.15 -15.48
CA GLY A 105 6.80 -13.18 -14.73
C GLY A 105 7.01 -13.17 -13.22
N ASN A 106 6.16 -12.45 -12.48
CA ASN A 106 6.12 -12.49 -11.02
C ASN A 106 5.28 -13.70 -10.57
N THR A 107 5.81 -14.91 -10.78
CA THR A 107 5.08 -16.18 -10.62
C THR A 107 4.58 -16.50 -9.20
N ASN A 108 4.70 -15.58 -8.24
CA ASN A 108 4.25 -15.73 -6.87
C ASN A 108 2.89 -15.04 -6.59
N SER A 109 2.29 -14.34 -7.55
CA SER A 109 0.99 -13.66 -7.36
C SER A 109 -0.21 -14.47 -7.89
N LYS A 110 -1.39 -14.29 -7.28
CA LYS A 110 -2.65 -14.89 -7.77
C LYS A 110 -3.15 -14.14 -9.01
N PRO A 111 -3.75 -14.81 -10.01
CA PRO A 111 -4.27 -14.16 -11.22
C PRO A 111 -5.38 -13.16 -10.91
N ALA A 112 -5.46 -12.05 -11.67
CA ALA A 112 -6.42 -10.95 -11.48
C ALA A 112 -7.88 -11.38 -11.35
N ASP A 113 -8.30 -12.42 -12.08
CA ASP A 113 -9.67 -12.92 -12.04
C ASP A 113 -10.07 -13.49 -10.67
N SER A 114 -9.11 -13.93 -9.85
CA SER A 114 -9.39 -14.54 -8.55
C SER A 114 -9.79 -13.54 -7.45
N PHE A 115 -9.50 -12.25 -7.61
CA PHE A 115 -9.84 -11.23 -6.60
C PHE A 115 -11.17 -10.53 -6.84
N TYR A 116 -11.70 -10.61 -8.06
CA TYR A 116 -12.90 -9.85 -8.45
C TYR A 116 -14.16 -10.71 -8.62
N ASN A 117 -14.04 -12.04 -8.62
CA ASN A 117 -15.18 -12.96 -8.69
C ASN A 117 -15.87 -13.20 -7.33
N ASP A 118 -15.33 -12.68 -6.22
CA ASP A 118 -15.95 -12.80 -4.87
C ASP A 118 -17.02 -11.72 -4.60
N LYS A 119 -17.41 -10.91 -5.60
CA LYS A 119 -18.45 -9.88 -5.49
C LYS A 119 -19.54 -10.00 -6.57
N ILE A 120 -20.07 -11.20 -6.77
CA ILE A 120 -21.34 -11.44 -7.47
C ILE A 120 -22.26 -12.22 -6.53
#